data_AF-A0A0K8UMB8-F1
#
_entry.id   AF-A0A0K8UMB8-F1
#
_cell.length_a   1.000
_cell.length_b   1.000
_cell.length_c   1.000
_cell.angle_alpha   90.00
_cell.angle_beta   90.00
_cell.angle_gamma   90.00
#
_symmetry.space_group_name_H-M   'P 1'
#
loop_
_entity.id
_entity.type
_entity.pdbx_description
1 polymer ?
#
loop_
_entity_poly.entity_id
_entity_poly.type
_entity_poly.pdbx_seq_one_letter_code
_entity_poly.pdbx_strand_id
1 'polypeptide(L)'
;MQLRTLNPTKSAVGTYRFSRSFFDCYEVDQNEESFCKLDMRACLTVFRNTKQVERCDMALLNDRTKFQIQLKCQHETLKNTFISVDDEENITAEMAPENNCNT
;
A
#
# COMPACT_ATOMS: atom_id res chain seq x y z
N MET A 1 -6.84 -1.15 -4.43
CA MET A 1 -5.58 -1.47 -3.71
C MET A 1 -5.89 -2.22 -2.43
N GLN A 2 -5.10 -3.23 -2.06
CA GLN A 2 -5.26 -3.96 -0.80
C GLN A 2 -3.93 -3.98 -0.04
N LEU A 3 -3.97 -3.61 1.24
CA LEU A 3 -2.84 -3.68 2.16
C LEU A 3 -3.08 -4.85 3.12
N ARG A 4 -2.08 -5.70 3.30
CA ARG A 4 -2.11 -6.84 4.23
C ARG A 4 -0.86 -6.86 5.09
N THR A 5 -1.02 -7.30 6.33
CA THR A 5 0.09 -7.61 7.22
C THR A 5 -0.24 -8.85 8.04
N LEU A 6 0.78 -9.64 8.36
CA LEU A 6 0.70 -10.74 9.30
C LEU A 6 1.57 -10.40 10.50
N ASN A 7 1.14 -10.80 11.69
CA ASN A 7 2.04 -10.82 12.83
C ASN A 7 3.16 -11.87 12.61
N PRO A 8 4.30 -11.79 13.33
CA PRO A 8 5.42 -12.71 13.14
C PRO A 8 5.07 -14.20 13.30
N THR A 9 4.10 -14.52 14.16
CA THR A 9 3.62 -15.88 14.39
C THR A 9 2.58 -16.36 13.37
N LYS A 10 2.22 -15.53 12.38
CA LYS A 10 1.18 -15.80 11.36
C LYS A 10 -0.19 -16.19 11.94
N SER A 11 -0.48 -15.79 13.18
CA SER A 11 -1.73 -16.09 13.89
C SER A 11 -2.75 -14.96 13.79
N ALA A 12 -2.36 -13.79 13.31
CA ALA A 12 -3.25 -12.66 13.10
C ALA A 12 -2.94 -11.97 11.78
N VAL A 13 -3.99 -11.55 11.07
CA VAL A 13 -3.91 -10.82 9.81
C VAL A 13 -4.61 -9.46 9.96
N GLY A 14 -3.92 -8.40 9.54
CA GLY A 14 -4.51 -7.07 9.36
C GLY A 14 -4.72 -6.83 7.87
N THR A 15 -5.95 -6.54 7.45
CA THR A 15 -6.28 -6.25 6.06
C THR A 15 -7.01 -4.92 5.95
N TYR A 16 -6.61 -4.11 4.97
CA TYR A 16 -7.37 -2.93 4.57
C TYR A 16 -7.51 -2.88 3.05
N ARG A 17 -8.72 -2.57 2.57
CA ARG A 17 -9.03 -2.54 1.13
C ARG A 17 -9.56 -1.18 0.73
N PHE A 18 -8.92 -0.58 -0.26
CA PHE A 18 -9.35 0.65 -0.91
C PHE A 18 -10.06 0.33 -2.23
N SER A 19 -11.27 0.86 -2.42
CA SER A 19 -11.95 0.86 -3.72
C SER A 19 -11.20 1.74 -4.71
N ARG A 20 -11.44 1.58 -6.02
CA ARG A 20 -10.84 2.46 -7.04
C ARG A 20 -11.27 3.92 -6.86
N SER A 21 -12.52 4.14 -6.44
CA SER A 21 -13.10 5.47 -6.18
C SER A 21 -12.51 6.20 -4.98
N PHE A 22 -11.69 5.55 -4.17
CA PHE A 22 -10.97 6.21 -3.08
C PHE A 22 -9.85 7.13 -3.62
N PHE A 23 -9.31 6.82 -4.79
CA PHE A 23 -8.18 7.53 -5.36
C PHE A 23 -8.64 8.55 -6.40
N ASP A 24 -7.98 9.71 -6.43
CA ASP A 24 -8.13 10.70 -7.49
C ASP A 24 -7.70 10.13 -8.85
N CYS A 25 -6.56 9.41 -8.87
CA CYS A 25 -6.08 8.63 -10.02
C CYS A 25 -5.74 7.21 -9.58
N TYR A 26 -6.16 6.20 -10.35
CA TYR A 26 -5.81 4.80 -10.11
C TYR A 26 -5.54 4.09 -11.43
N GLU A 27 -4.26 3.89 -11.72
CA GLU A 27 -3.78 3.20 -12.91
C GLU A 27 -3.11 1.89 -12.51
N VAL A 28 -3.51 0.82 -13.18
CA VAL A 28 -2.94 -0.53 -13.03
C VAL A 28 -2.96 -1.17 -14.41
N ASP A 29 -1.89 -1.88 -14.75
CA ASP A 29 -1.91 -2.73 -15.94
C ASP A 29 -2.97 -3.83 -15.73
N GLN A 30 -3.96 -3.89 -16.62
CA GLN A 30 -5.10 -4.79 -16.45
C GLN A 30 -4.72 -6.26 -16.68
N ASN A 31 -3.56 -6.52 -17.28
CA ASN A 31 -3.12 -7.86 -17.62
C ASN A 31 -2.23 -8.51 -16.55
N GLU A 32 -1.82 -7.77 -15.51
CA GLU A 32 -0.91 -8.28 -14.49
C GLU A 32 -1.40 -7.97 -13.08
N GLU A 33 -1.58 -9.03 -12.28
CA GLU A 33 -1.68 -8.85 -10.84
C GLU A 33 -0.31 -8.46 -10.28
N SER A 34 -0.27 -7.38 -9.49
CA SER A 34 0.95 -6.85 -8.88
C SER A 34 0.91 -7.04 -7.37
N PHE A 35 1.86 -7.81 -6.86
CA PHE A 35 2.08 -8.04 -5.43
C PHE A 35 3.48 -7.58 -5.06
N CYS A 36 3.61 -6.97 -3.88
CA CYS A 36 4.91 -6.61 -3.35
C CYS A 36 4.86 -6.64 -1.82
N LYS A 37 6.00 -6.97 -1.23
CA LYS A 37 6.24 -6.90 0.20
C LYS A 37 7.18 -5.74 0.50
N LEU A 38 6.77 -4.92 1.46
CA LEU A 38 7.51 -3.73 1.89
C LEU A 38 7.83 -3.84 3.38
N ASP A 39 8.97 -3.26 3.78
CA ASP A 39 9.27 -3.05 5.19
C ASP A 39 8.22 -2.11 5.81
N MET A 40 7.49 -2.62 6.81
CA MET A 40 6.41 -1.87 7.46
C MET A 40 6.95 -0.62 8.17
N ARG A 41 8.15 -0.68 8.74
CA ARG A 41 8.74 0.46 9.47
C ARG A 41 9.08 1.61 8.51
N ALA A 42 9.60 1.30 7.33
CA ALA A 42 9.85 2.25 6.26
C ALA A 42 8.55 2.94 5.84
N CYS A 43 7.47 2.16 5.63
CA CYS A 43 6.14 2.70 5.30
C CYS A 43 5.61 3.63 6.40
N LEU A 44 5.59 3.19 7.66
CA LEU A 44 5.07 3.97 8.79
C LEU A 44 5.84 5.28 9.00
N THR A 45 7.15 5.29 8.71
CA THR A 45 7.98 6.49 8.84
C THR A 45 7.54 7.60 7.89
N VAL A 46 7.10 7.25 6.68
CA VAL A 46 6.59 8.21 5.68
C VAL A 46 5.33 8.93 6.20
N PHE A 47 4.43 8.21 6.85
CA PHE A 47 3.14 8.73 7.32
C PHE A 47 3.16 9.26 8.77
N ARG A 48 4.34 9.43 9.39
CA ARG A 48 4.44 9.90 10.79
C ARG A 48 3.93 11.33 11.00
N ASN A 49 4.02 12.19 9.98
CA ASN A 49 3.50 13.56 10.04
C ASN A 49 2.79 13.94 8.75
N THR A 50 1.47 13.79 8.74
CA THR A 50 0.60 14.03 7.58
C THR A 50 -0.14 15.38 7.64
N LYS A 51 0.08 16.22 8.66
CA LYS A 51 -0.70 17.44 8.89
C LYS A 51 -0.66 18.45 7.74
N GLN A 52 0.42 18.46 6.97
CA GLN A 52 0.63 19.38 5.86
C GLN A 52 0.51 18.70 4.49
N VAL A 53 0.16 17.42 4.44
CA VAL A 53 0.08 16.64 3.20
C VAL A 53 -1.24 16.97 2.51
N GLU A 54 -1.16 17.39 1.26
CA GLU A 54 -2.31 17.69 0.40
C GLU A 54 -2.56 16.55 -0.60
N ARG A 55 -1.51 15.89 -1.06
CA ARG A 55 -1.60 14.77 -2.00
C ARG A 55 -0.53 13.70 -1.70
N CYS A 56 -0.89 12.45 -1.90
CA CYS A 56 0.00 11.30 -1.81
C CYS A 56 -0.09 10.54 -3.13
N ASP A 57 1.04 10.43 -3.83
CA ASP A 57 1.19 9.63 -5.04
C ASP A 57 2.04 8.40 -4.72
N MET A 58 1.59 7.24 -5.18
CA MET A 58 2.21 5.95 -4.89
C MET A 58 2.41 5.19 -6.21
N ALA A 59 3.62 4.67 -6.43
CA ALA A 59 3.96 3.97 -7.66
C ALA A 59 4.93 2.82 -7.41
N LEU A 60 4.73 1.71 -8.13
CA LEU A 60 5.68 0.61 -8.20
C LEU A 60 6.60 0.87 -9.41
N LEU A 61 7.91 0.93 -9.18
CA LEU A 61 8.93 1.38 -10.14
C LEU A 61 9.98 0.30 -10.43
N ASN A 62 10.80 0.54 -11.46
CA ASN A 62 12.03 -0.20 -11.79
C ASN A 62 11.81 -1.72 -11.80
N ASP A 63 10.95 -2.20 -12.69
CA ASP A 63 10.60 -3.62 -12.81
C ASP A 63 10.19 -4.23 -11.46
N ARG A 64 9.39 -3.48 -10.70
CA ARG A 64 8.81 -3.89 -9.40
C ARG A 64 9.79 -4.05 -8.25
N THR A 65 11.01 -3.53 -8.38
CA THR A 65 12.02 -3.59 -7.31
C THR A 65 11.93 -2.45 -6.28
N LYS A 66 11.23 -1.37 -6.60
CA LYS A 66 11.09 -0.20 -5.69
C LYS A 66 9.66 0.30 -5.65
N PHE A 67 9.20 0.62 -4.45
CA PHE A 67 7.94 1.32 -4.23
C PHE A 67 8.22 2.78 -3.86
N GLN A 68 7.66 3.71 -4.63
CA GLN A 68 7.75 5.13 -4.37
C GLN A 68 6.51 5.62 -3.63
N ILE A 69 6.75 6.41 -2.59
CA ILE A 69 5.72 7.25 -1.95
C ILE A 69 6.18 8.69 -2.06
N GLN A 70 5.39 9.50 -2.77
CA GLN A 70 5.59 10.94 -2.92
C GLN A 70 4.48 11.67 -2.16
N LEU A 71 4.88 12.53 -1.21
CA LEU A 71 3.96 13.41 -0.51
C LEU A 71 4.14 14.84 -1.04
N LYS A 72 3.07 15.43 -1.57
CA LYS A 72 2.98 16.86 -1.85
C LYS A 72 2.39 17.55 -0.63
N CYS A 73 3.15 18.46 -0.06
CA CYS A 73 2.75 19.25 1.10
C CYS A 73 2.42 20.70 0.71
N GLN A 74 1.81 21.42 1.66
CA GLN A 74 1.62 22.87 1.57
C GLN A 74 2.89 23.59 1.14
N HIS A 75 2.72 24.71 0.41
CA HIS A 75 3.81 25.47 -0.19
C HIS A 75 4.63 24.64 -1.19
N GLU A 76 3.97 23.70 -1.87
CA GLU A 76 4.54 22.90 -2.96
C GLU A 76 5.77 22.07 -2.56
N THR A 77 5.94 21.79 -1.26
CA THR A 77 7.06 20.96 -0.79
C THR A 77 6.83 19.50 -1.18
N LEU A 78 7.76 18.91 -1.94
CA LEU A 78 7.70 17.50 -2.33
C LEU A 78 8.64 16.65 -1.47
N LYS A 79 8.11 15.56 -0.90
CA LYS A 79 8.89 14.56 -0.17
C LYS A 79 8.80 13.22 -0.89
N ASN A 80 9.94 12.77 -1.41
CA ASN A 80 10.06 11.50 -2.11
C ASN A 80 10.72 10.45 -1.21
N THR A 81 10.06 9.30 -1.04
CA THR A 81 10.64 8.14 -0.38
C THR A 81 10.59 6.94 -1.32
N PHE A 82 11.70 6.20 -1.40
CA PHE A 82 11.80 4.95 -2.13
C PHE A 82 12.04 3.82 -1.14
N ILE A 83 11.17 2.82 -1.18
CA ILE A 83 11.21 1.64 -0.33
C ILE A 83 11.57 0.46 -1.24
N SER A 84 12.58 -0.32 -0.86
CA SER A 84 12.91 -1.55 -1.58
C SER A 84 11.78 -2.56 -1.43
N VAL A 85 11.49 -3.29 -2.50
CA VAL A 85 10.59 -4.44 -2.47
C VAL A 85 11.41 -5.66 -2.07
N ASP A 86 11.03 -6.31 -0.98
CA ASP A 86 11.78 -7.46 -0.44
C ASP A 86 11.47 -8.76 -1.18
N ASP A 87 10.23 -8.91 -1.64
CA ASP A 87 9.70 -10.10 -2.33
C ASP A 87 8.38 -9.75 -3.05
N GLU A 88 8.00 -10.50 -4.08
CA GLU A 88 6.71 -10.39 -4.79
C GLU A 88 5.66 -11.38 -4.27
N GLU A 89 5.89 -11.96 -3.09
CA GLU A 89 5.01 -12.98 -2.52
C GLU A 89 3.65 -12.38 -2.09
N ASN A 90 2.56 -12.93 -2.65
CA ASN A 90 1.20 -12.55 -2.26
C ASN A 90 0.84 -13.21 -0.93
N ILE A 91 0.56 -12.39 0.09
CA ILE A 91 -0.02 -12.88 1.34
C ILE A 91 -1.46 -13.32 1.08
N THR A 92 -1.63 -14.60 0.78
CA THR A 92 -2.93 -15.28 0.71
C THR A 92 -3.18 -15.94 2.07
N ALA A 93 -3.80 -15.19 2.99
CA ALA A 93 -4.50 -15.86 4.08
C ALA A 93 -5.80 -16.40 3.49
N GLU A 94 -6.04 -17.71 3.58
CA GLU A 94 -7.38 -18.28 3.38
C GLU A 94 -8.29 -17.75 4.50
N MET A 95 -8.84 -16.55 4.30
CA MET A 95 -9.92 -16.06 5.13
C MET A 95 -11.19 -16.73 4.63
N ALA A 96 -11.83 -17.52 5.49
CA ALA A 96 -13.19 -17.98 5.26
C ALA A 96 -14.05 -16.77 4.83
N PRO A 97 -14.91 -16.91 3.82
CA PRO A 97 -15.69 -15.79 3.31
C PRO A 97 -16.45 -15.17 4.48
N GLU A 98 -16.27 -13.87 4.67
CA GLU A 98 -17.11 -13.06 5.53
C GLU A 98 -18.50 -13.15 4.91
N ASN A 99 -19.35 -14.04 5.44
CA ASN A 99 -20.75 -14.09 5.05
C ASN A 99 -21.31 -12.70 5.26
N ASN A 100 -21.76 -12.06 4.17
CA ASN A 100 -22.55 -10.84 4.20
C ASN A 100 -23.66 -11.00 5.25
N CYS A 101 -23.48 -10.42 6.44
CA CYS A 101 -24.59 -10.20 7.34
C CYS A 101 -25.24 -8.89 6.89
N ASN A 102 -26.10 -9.02 5.87
CA ASN A 102 -27.13 -8.02 5.64
C ASN A 102 -28.17 -8.21 6.76
N THR A 103 -28.29 -7.25 7.66
CA THR A 103 -29.55 -6.97 8.36
C THR A 103 -29.67 -5.47 8.55
#